data_AF-A0A670J3B4-F1
#
_entry.id   AF-A0A670J3B4-F1
#
_cell.length_a   1.000
_cell.length_b   1.000
_cell.length_c   1.000
_cell.angle_alpha   90.00
_cell.angle_beta   90.00
_cell.angle_gamma   90.00
#
_symmetry.space_group_name_H-M   'P 1'
#
loop_
_entity.id
_entity.type
_entity.pdbx_description
1 polymer ?
#
loop_
_entity_poly.entity_id
_entity_poly.type
_entity_poly.pdbx_seq_one_letter_code
_entity_poly.pdbx_strand_id
1 'polypeptide(L)'
;MGFGSDLKYSHEALVKLQDWELRLLETVKKFMAMRIKSDKEYASTLQNLCNQVDKESTSQLDYVSNVSKSWLLIVQQTEQLSKIMKTHAEDLNAGPLHRLTMMIKDKQQIKKSYIGVYQQIEAEMFKVSHSIIILIFLVCRTNLATEITHRCFVIKGIGGFLRECHLILSTFTGIE
;
A
#
# COMPACT_ATOMS: atom_id res chain seq x y z
N MET A 1 3.60 -9.54 19.19
CA MET A 1 3.14 -10.13 17.91
C MET A 1 3.51 -9.17 16.80
N GLY A 2 4.10 -9.66 15.73
CA GLY A 2 4.59 -8.85 14.62
C GLY A 2 4.68 -9.69 13.34
N PHE A 3 4.33 -9.08 12.20
CA PHE A 3 4.26 -9.79 10.92
C PHE A 3 5.57 -10.53 10.55
N GLY A 4 6.73 -10.01 10.97
CA GLY A 4 8.02 -10.62 10.68
C GLY A 4 8.31 -11.94 11.40
N SER A 5 7.78 -12.14 12.61
CA SER A 5 7.96 -13.39 13.38
C SER A 5 6.83 -14.39 13.14
N ASP A 6 5.61 -13.86 12.99
CA ASP A 6 4.39 -14.67 13.08
C ASP A 6 3.87 -15.12 11.71
N LEU A 7 4.36 -14.50 10.62
CA LEU A 7 3.80 -14.63 9.27
C LEU A 7 4.89 -15.00 8.23
N LYS A 8 5.53 -16.17 8.39
CA LYS A 8 6.47 -16.71 7.37
C LYS A 8 5.72 -17.00 6.05
N TYR A 9 6.32 -16.63 4.90
CA TYR A 9 5.74 -16.78 3.55
C TYR A 9 4.42 -16.04 3.31
N SER A 10 4.21 -14.91 3.99
CA SER A 10 2.95 -14.17 3.96
C SER A 10 2.92 -13.00 2.97
N HIS A 11 3.95 -12.84 2.14
CA HIS A 11 4.10 -11.69 1.23
C HIS A 11 2.82 -11.41 0.44
N GLU A 12 2.26 -12.43 -0.21
CA GLU A 12 1.05 -12.28 -1.02
C GLU A 12 -0.16 -11.84 -0.18
N ALA A 13 -0.30 -12.36 1.04
CA ALA A 13 -1.38 -11.98 1.96
C ALA A 13 -1.24 -10.51 2.41
N LEU A 14 -0.01 -10.06 2.69
CA LEU A 14 0.28 -8.67 3.07
C LEU A 14 0.01 -7.70 1.91
N VAL A 15 0.41 -8.05 0.69
CA VAL A 15 0.11 -7.23 -0.50
C VAL A 15 -1.40 -7.14 -0.72
N LYS A 16 -2.12 -8.26 -0.62
CA LYS A 16 -3.60 -8.28 -0.72
C LYS A 16 -4.26 -7.45 0.38
N LEU A 17 -3.78 -7.52 1.62
CA LEU A 17 -4.29 -6.71 2.72
C LEU A 17 -4.14 -5.22 2.41
N GLN A 18 -2.96 -4.79 1.95
CA GLN A 18 -2.72 -3.40 1.59
C GLN A 18 -3.63 -2.92 0.44
N ASP A 19 -3.96 -3.80 -0.51
CA ASP A 19 -4.94 -3.50 -1.56
C ASP A 19 -6.35 -3.27 -1.03
N TRP A 20 -6.79 -4.10 -0.07
CA TRP A 20 -8.09 -3.91 0.58
C TRP A 20 -8.15 -2.63 1.40
N GLU A 21 -7.10 -2.32 2.15
CA GLU A 21 -7.03 -1.07 2.90
C GLU A 21 -7.05 0.16 1.96
N LEU A 22 -6.35 0.12 0.83
CA LEU A 22 -6.42 1.19 -0.18
C LEU A 22 -7.83 1.35 -0.76
N ARG A 23 -8.51 0.24 -1.08
CA ARG A 23 -9.92 0.28 -1.55
C ARG A 23 -10.85 0.86 -0.49
N LEU A 24 -10.64 0.54 0.78
CA LEU A 24 -11.41 1.10 1.89
C LEU A 24 -11.20 2.61 1.97
N LEU A 25 -9.94 3.08 1.94
CA LEU A 25 -9.65 4.51 2.01
C LEU A 25 -10.24 5.29 0.83
N GLU A 26 -10.22 4.73 -0.39
CA GLU A 26 -10.89 5.33 -1.55
C GLU A 26 -12.42 5.38 -1.39
N THR A 27 -13.01 4.39 -0.73
CA THR A 27 -14.44 4.37 -0.42
C THR A 27 -14.79 5.48 0.58
N VAL A 28 -13.99 5.64 1.64
CA VAL A 28 -14.16 6.72 2.62
C VAL A 28 -14.01 8.09 1.97
N LYS A 29 -13.04 8.25 1.06
CA LYS A 29 -12.84 9.49 0.30
C LYS A 29 -14.07 9.85 -0.53
N LYS A 30 -14.65 8.88 -1.26
CA LYS A 30 -15.90 9.07 -2.02
C LYS A 30 -17.07 9.44 -1.12
N PHE A 31 -17.19 8.78 0.04
CA PHE A 31 -18.21 9.11 1.04
C PHE A 31 -18.08 10.56 1.54
N MET A 32 -16.87 11.00 1.89
CA MET A 32 -16.62 12.38 2.32
C MET A 32 -16.96 13.38 1.21
N ALA A 33 -16.57 13.11 -0.04
CA ALA A 33 -16.92 13.95 -1.18
C ALA A 33 -18.44 14.08 -1.37
N MET A 34 -19.18 12.97 -1.18
CA MET A 34 -20.64 12.98 -1.21
C MET A 34 -21.22 13.81 -0.06
N ARG A 35 -20.69 13.70 1.16
CA ARG A 35 -21.15 14.53 2.30
C ARG A 35 -20.92 16.02 2.05
N ILE A 36 -19.75 16.41 1.55
CA ILE A 36 -19.47 17.81 1.18
C ILE A 36 -20.49 18.34 0.18
N LYS A 37 -20.83 17.54 -0.84
CA LYS A 37 -21.85 17.90 -1.83
C LYS A 37 -23.23 18.05 -1.16
N SER A 38 -23.64 17.06 -0.39
CA SER A 38 -24.93 17.05 0.32
C SER A 38 -25.09 18.26 1.25
N ASP A 39 -24.05 18.59 2.02
CA ASP A 39 -24.11 19.68 2.99
C ASP A 39 -24.17 21.05 2.30
N LYS A 40 -23.48 21.21 1.15
CA LYS A 40 -23.58 22.42 0.30
C LYS A 40 -24.97 22.59 -0.32
N GLU A 41 -25.55 21.52 -0.85
CA GLU A 41 -26.89 21.52 -1.43
C GLU A 41 -27.95 21.85 -0.36
N TYR A 42 -27.80 21.29 0.84
CA TYR A 42 -28.66 21.59 1.98
C TYR A 42 -28.55 23.05 2.42
N ALA A 43 -27.33 23.57 2.59
CA ALA A 43 -27.09 24.98 2.90
C ALA A 43 -27.74 25.92 1.86
N SER A 44 -27.56 25.63 0.57
CA SER A 44 -28.18 26.42 -0.51
C SER A 44 -29.70 26.39 -0.44
N THR A 45 -30.30 25.24 -0.09
CA THR A 45 -31.76 25.11 0.03
C THR A 45 -32.30 25.95 1.18
N LEU A 46 -31.64 25.90 2.35
CA LEU A 46 -31.98 26.74 3.50
C LEU A 46 -31.83 28.24 3.18
N GLN A 47 -30.75 28.65 2.53
CA GLN A 47 -30.56 30.04 2.14
C GLN A 47 -31.66 30.52 1.18
N ASN A 48 -32.04 29.70 0.21
CA ASN A 48 -33.09 30.02 -0.74
C ASN A 48 -34.46 30.18 -0.05
N LEU A 49 -34.73 29.37 0.97
CA LEU A 49 -35.95 29.49 1.79
C LEU A 49 -35.97 30.83 2.53
N CYS A 50 -34.90 31.20 3.24
CA CYS A 50 -34.80 32.48 3.94
C CYS A 50 -35.00 33.67 2.97
N ASN A 51 -34.34 33.63 1.81
CA ASN A 51 -34.43 34.70 0.81
C ASN A 51 -35.83 34.87 0.21
N GLN A 52 -36.67 33.83 0.20
CA GLN A 52 -38.06 33.93 -0.26
C GLN A 52 -38.93 34.63 0.78
N VAL A 53 -38.73 34.30 2.06
CA VAL A 53 -39.48 34.91 3.18
C VAL A 53 -39.20 36.40 3.29
N ASP A 54 -37.96 36.85 3.07
CA ASP A 54 -37.60 38.28 3.09
C ASP A 54 -38.30 39.09 1.97
N LYS A 55 -38.52 38.48 0.81
CA LYS A 55 -39.21 39.11 -0.32
C LYS A 55 -40.72 39.29 -0.06
N GLU A 56 -41.37 38.32 0.58
CA GLU A 56 -42.80 38.39 0.93
C GLU A 56 -43.09 39.26 2.16
N SER A 57 -42.16 39.34 3.11
CA SER A 57 -42.34 40.13 4.34
C SER A 57 -42.17 41.64 4.15
N THR A 58 -41.53 42.08 3.07
CA THR A 58 -41.45 43.51 2.68
C THR A 58 -42.83 44.12 2.38
N SER A 59 -43.84 43.29 2.06
CA SER A 59 -45.22 43.73 1.74
C SER A 59 -46.15 43.93 2.95
N GLN A 60 -45.74 43.59 4.19
CA GLN A 60 -46.59 43.63 5.39
C GLN A 60 -45.94 44.45 6.52
N LEU A 61 -45.68 45.74 6.28
CA LEU A 61 -44.89 46.58 7.20
C LEU A 61 -45.64 47.18 8.41
N ASP A 62 -46.97 47.07 8.51
CA ASP A 62 -47.76 47.83 9.50
C ASP A 62 -48.30 47.05 10.71
N TYR A 63 -47.97 45.75 10.89
CA TYR A 63 -48.44 44.97 12.06
C TYR A 63 -47.33 44.13 12.69
N VAL A 64 -46.67 44.68 13.73
CA VAL A 64 -45.64 43.98 14.50
C VAL A 64 -46.27 43.18 15.64
N SER A 65 -46.83 42.01 15.32
CA SER A 65 -47.29 41.06 16.33
C SER A 65 -46.13 40.31 17.00
N ASN A 66 -46.36 39.74 18.18
CA ASN A 66 -45.40 38.81 18.80
C ASN A 66 -45.12 37.61 17.89
N VAL A 67 -46.11 37.16 17.11
CA VAL A 67 -45.96 36.09 16.12
C VAL A 67 -44.98 36.52 15.02
N SER A 68 -45.06 37.76 14.54
CA SER A 68 -44.14 38.31 13.53
C SER A 68 -42.71 38.36 14.03
N LYS A 69 -42.49 38.75 15.30
CA LYS A 69 -41.16 38.74 15.94
C LYS A 69 -40.59 37.31 16.08
N SER A 70 -41.42 36.37 16.53
CA SER A 70 -41.03 34.96 16.65
C SER A 70 -40.70 34.34 15.29
N TRP A 71 -41.48 34.68 14.26
CA TRP A 71 -41.22 34.24 12.88
C TRP A 71 -39.89 34.76 12.35
N LEU A 72 -39.59 36.05 12.54
CA LEU A 72 -38.31 36.64 12.15
C LEU A 72 -37.12 35.92 12.82
N LEU A 73 -37.24 35.60 14.10
CA LEU A 73 -36.20 34.84 14.81
C LEU A 73 -35.98 33.45 14.19
N ILE A 74 -37.04 32.74 13.81
CA ILE A 74 -36.94 31.43 13.15
C ILE A 74 -36.20 31.56 11.79
N VAL A 75 -36.54 32.58 11.00
CA VAL A 75 -35.88 32.84 9.71
C VAL A 75 -34.39 33.13 9.91
N GLN A 76 -34.04 33.99 10.86
CA GLN A 76 -32.65 34.33 11.20
C GLN A 76 -31.86 33.11 11.68
N GLN A 77 -32.44 32.28 12.55
CA GLN A 77 -31.79 31.04 13.02
C GLN A 77 -31.58 30.04 11.88
N THR A 78 -32.53 29.96 10.95
CA THR A 78 -32.42 29.10 9.75
C THR A 78 -31.31 29.60 8.81
N GLU A 79 -31.16 30.92 8.66
CA GLU A 79 -30.08 31.52 7.89
C GLU A 79 -28.70 31.27 8.54
N GLN A 80 -28.62 31.32 9.87
CA GLN A 80 -27.41 30.94 10.60
C GLN A 80 -27.06 29.46 10.40
N LEU A 81 -28.04 28.56 10.43
CA LEU A 81 -27.83 27.14 10.15
C LEU A 81 -27.31 26.90 8.73
N SER A 82 -27.84 27.61 7.73
CA SER A 82 -27.32 27.59 6.35
C SER A 82 -25.81 27.90 6.30
N LYS A 83 -25.38 28.96 7.00
CA LYS A 83 -23.97 29.36 7.08
C LYS A 83 -23.11 28.28 7.74
N ILE A 84 -23.58 27.70 8.85
CA ILE A 84 -22.87 26.60 9.55
C ILE A 84 -22.70 25.38 8.63
N MET A 85 -23.75 24.98 7.91
CA MET A 85 -23.68 23.84 6.99
C MET A 85 -22.69 24.07 5.85
N LYS A 86 -22.62 25.29 5.33
CA LYS A 86 -21.61 25.67 4.33
C LYS A 86 -20.20 25.57 4.89
N THR A 87 -19.96 26.09 6.09
CA THR A 87 -18.65 25.99 6.78
C THR A 87 -18.25 24.55 7.03
N HIS A 88 -19.16 23.69 7.49
CA HIS A 88 -18.88 22.26 7.70
C HIS A 88 -18.40 21.58 6.40
N ALA A 89 -19.03 21.89 5.28
CA ALA A 89 -18.62 21.34 3.98
C ALA A 89 -17.23 21.85 3.55
N GLU A 90 -16.90 23.10 3.84
CA GLU A 90 -15.59 23.71 3.55
C GLU A 90 -14.49 23.12 4.44
N ASP A 91 -14.73 23.01 5.74
CA ASP A 91 -13.81 22.43 6.72
C ASP A 91 -13.54 20.95 6.44
N LEU A 92 -14.59 20.19 6.12
CA LEU A 92 -14.46 18.78 5.73
C LEU A 92 -13.61 18.62 4.46
N ASN A 93 -13.77 19.52 3.50
CA ASN A 93 -13.03 19.52 2.24
C ASN A 93 -11.54 19.90 2.43
N ALA A 94 -11.27 21.00 3.14
CA ALA A 94 -9.93 21.53 3.32
C ALA A 94 -9.08 20.74 4.33
N GLY A 95 -9.71 20.14 5.35
CA GLY A 95 -9.02 19.40 6.40
C GLY A 95 -9.02 17.89 6.15
N PRO A 96 -10.05 17.15 6.63
CA PRO A 96 -10.05 15.70 6.60
C PRO A 96 -9.91 15.08 5.20
N LEU A 97 -10.66 15.56 4.20
CA LEU A 97 -10.61 14.99 2.85
C LEU A 97 -9.23 15.18 2.19
N HIS A 98 -8.63 16.36 2.39
CA HIS A 98 -7.28 16.62 1.91
C HIS A 98 -6.25 15.69 2.56
N ARG A 99 -6.28 15.57 3.90
CA ARG A 99 -5.38 14.67 4.66
C ARG A 99 -5.55 13.20 4.24
N LEU A 100 -6.79 12.75 4.07
CA LEU A 100 -7.07 11.40 3.57
C LEU A 100 -6.50 11.17 2.17
N THR A 101 -6.63 12.16 1.29
CA THR A 101 -6.07 12.09 -0.07
C THR A 101 -4.55 11.97 -0.04
N MET A 102 -3.87 12.67 0.87
CA MET A 102 -2.42 12.54 1.06
C MET A 102 -2.04 11.18 1.62
N MET A 103 -2.74 10.70 2.65
CA MET A 103 -2.51 9.39 3.26
C MET A 103 -2.66 8.24 2.25
N ILE A 104 -3.63 8.33 1.32
CA ILE A 104 -3.79 7.35 0.25
C ILE A 104 -2.55 7.31 -0.65
N LYS A 105 -2.03 8.47 -1.05
CA LYS A 105 -0.81 8.57 -1.88
C LYS A 105 0.40 7.99 -1.15
N ASP A 106 0.59 8.36 0.11
CA ASP A 106 1.69 7.87 0.94
C ASP A 106 1.61 6.34 1.10
N LYS A 107 0.41 5.80 1.33
CA LYS A 107 0.20 4.35 1.43
C LYS A 107 0.48 3.62 0.11
N GLN A 108 0.10 4.20 -1.04
CA GLN A 108 0.46 3.66 -2.36
C GLN A 108 1.97 3.64 -2.57
N GLN A 109 2.68 4.69 -2.14
CA GLN A 109 4.14 4.76 -2.21
C GLN A 109 4.79 3.72 -1.29
N ILE A 110 4.32 3.58 -0.05
CA ILE A 110 4.81 2.58 0.90
C ILE A 110 4.62 1.16 0.36
N LYS A 111 3.45 0.85 -0.22
CA LYS A 111 3.19 -0.44 -0.86
C LYS A 111 4.21 -0.74 -1.97
N LYS A 112 4.46 0.23 -2.86
CA LYS A 112 5.44 0.07 -3.95
C LYS A 112 6.85 -0.18 -3.40
N SER A 113 7.25 0.59 -2.39
CA SER A 113 8.55 0.44 -1.72
C SER A 113 8.71 -0.94 -1.09
N TYR A 114 7.70 -1.41 -0.35
CA TYR A 114 7.68 -2.73 0.26
C TYR A 114 7.88 -3.85 -0.78
N ILE A 115 7.13 -3.81 -1.89
CA ILE A 115 7.26 -4.81 -2.96
C ILE A 115 8.68 -4.77 -3.57
N GLY A 116 9.22 -3.58 -3.82
CA GLY A 116 10.57 -3.44 -4.36
C GLY A 116 11.65 -4.02 -3.43
N VAL A 117 11.58 -3.72 -2.14
CA VAL A 117 12.49 -4.28 -1.13
C VAL A 117 12.36 -5.80 -1.04
N TYR A 118 11.13 -6.33 -1.07
CA TYR A 118 10.90 -7.77 -1.04
C TYR A 118 11.54 -8.48 -2.25
N GLN A 119 11.34 -7.94 -3.46
CA GLN A 119 11.94 -8.48 -4.68
C GLN A 119 13.47 -8.42 -4.66
N GLN A 120 14.04 -7.34 -4.14
CA GLN A 120 15.49 -7.20 -3.97
C GLN A 120 16.04 -8.29 -3.05
N ILE A 121 15.37 -8.53 -1.90
CA ILE A 121 15.78 -9.57 -0.95
C ILE A 121 15.69 -10.96 -1.61
N GLU A 122 14.59 -11.27 -2.32
CA GLU A 122 14.47 -12.56 -3.01
C GLU A 122 15.56 -12.78 -4.06
N ALA A 123 15.92 -11.74 -4.83
CA ALA A 123 16.97 -11.82 -5.83
C ALA A 123 18.35 -12.10 -5.20
N GLU A 124 18.70 -11.40 -4.12
CA GLU A 124 19.96 -11.62 -3.40
C GLU A 124 19.99 -13.01 -2.74
N MET A 125 18.89 -13.44 -2.14
CA MET A 125 18.76 -14.78 -1.56
C MET A 125 18.95 -15.88 -2.61
N PHE A 126 18.37 -15.73 -3.80
CA PHE A 126 18.54 -16.69 -4.89
C PHE A 126 20.00 -16.74 -5.35
N LYS A 127 20.62 -15.58 -5.57
CA LYS A 127 22.03 -15.47 -6.00
C LYS A 127 22.99 -16.13 -5.01
N VAL A 128 22.85 -15.83 -3.73
CA VAL A 128 23.69 -16.41 -2.66
C VAL A 128 23.47 -17.92 -2.58
N SER A 129 22.20 -18.37 -2.57
CA SER A 129 21.87 -19.80 -2.49
C SER A 129 22.44 -20.58 -3.67
N HIS A 130 22.29 -20.06 -4.89
CA HIS A 130 22.83 -20.67 -6.10
C HIS A 130 24.36 -20.73 -6.07
N SER A 131 25.01 -19.64 -5.66
CA SER A 131 26.48 -19.58 -5.55
C SER A 131 27.01 -20.58 -4.52
N ILE A 132 26.35 -20.71 -3.36
CA ILE A 132 26.73 -21.69 -2.33
C ILE A 132 26.56 -23.12 -2.86
N ILE A 133 25.47 -23.43 -3.56
CA ILE A 133 25.25 -24.76 -4.15
C ILE A 133 26.35 -25.09 -5.17
N ILE A 134 26.71 -24.15 -6.04
CA ILE A 134 27.80 -24.35 -7.01
C ILE A 134 29.14 -24.59 -6.30
N LEU A 135 29.46 -23.79 -5.28
CA LEU A 135 30.69 -23.95 -4.51
C LEU A 135 30.75 -25.32 -3.82
N ILE A 136 29.66 -25.75 -3.18
CA ILE A 136 29.57 -27.08 -2.57
C ILE A 136 29.80 -28.16 -3.63
N PHE A 137 29.16 -28.04 -4.81
CA PHE A 137 29.31 -29.02 -5.88
C PHE A 137 30.77 -29.09 -6.39
N LEU A 138 31.41 -27.94 -6.60
CA LEU A 138 32.81 -27.85 -7.00
C LEU A 138 33.74 -28.45 -5.95
N VAL A 139 33.54 -28.15 -4.67
CA VAL A 139 34.36 -28.67 -3.57
C VAL A 139 34.19 -30.18 -3.39
N CYS A 140 32.95 -30.69 -3.48
CA CYS A 140 32.72 -32.14 -3.46
C CYS A 140 33.39 -32.82 -4.66
N ARG A 141 33.31 -32.21 -5.85
CA ARG A 141 33.93 -32.73 -7.07
C ARG A 141 35.45 -32.78 -6.95
N THR A 142 36.09 -31.73 -6.43
CA THR A 142 37.56 -31.69 -6.25
C THR A 142 38.02 -32.66 -5.17
N ASN A 143 37.31 -32.75 -4.03
CA ASN A 143 37.64 -33.71 -2.97
C ASN A 143 37.50 -35.17 -3.41
N LEU A 144 36.46 -35.48 -4.19
CA LEU A 144 36.31 -36.84 -4.75
C LEU A 144 37.44 -37.16 -5.74
N ALA A 145 37.79 -36.20 -6.60
CA ALA A 145 38.89 -36.36 -7.55
C ALA A 145 40.25 -36.58 -6.84
N THR A 146 40.54 -35.84 -5.77
CA THR A 146 41.77 -36.03 -4.99
C THR A 146 41.79 -37.36 -4.26
N GLU A 147 40.67 -37.81 -3.69
CA GLU A 147 40.59 -39.12 -3.01
C GLU A 147 40.78 -40.30 -3.97
N ILE A 148 40.15 -40.25 -5.15
CA ILE A 148 40.33 -41.26 -6.21
C ILE A 148 41.79 -41.27 -6.67
N THR A 149 42.38 -40.10 -6.93
CA THR A 149 43.77 -39.98 -7.37
C THR A 149 44.72 -40.58 -6.33
N HIS A 150 44.53 -40.25 -5.05
CA HIS A 150 45.33 -40.79 -3.96
C HIS A 150 45.22 -42.33 -3.85
N ARG A 151 44.00 -42.89 -3.95
CA ARG A 151 43.81 -44.35 -3.92
C ARG A 151 44.40 -45.05 -5.15
N CYS A 152 44.26 -44.48 -6.35
CA CYS A 152 44.86 -45.03 -7.57
C CYS A 152 46.39 -45.07 -7.51
N PHE A 153 47.02 -44.04 -6.92
CA PHE A 153 48.47 -44.00 -6.72
C PHE A 153 48.97 -45.13 -5.81
N VAL A 154 48.29 -45.34 -4.68
CA VAL A 154 48.63 -46.40 -3.70
C VAL A 154 48.47 -47.80 -4.29
N ILE A 155 47.48 -48.03 -5.17
CA ILE A 155 47.16 -49.37 -5.71
C ILE A 155 48.04 -49.75 -6.91
N LYS A 156 48.37 -48.81 -7.83
CA LYS A 156 48.95 -49.15 -9.15
C LYS A 156 50.44 -48.81 -9.33
N GLY A 157 51.05 -48.03 -8.44
CA GLY A 157 52.42 -47.54 -8.64
C GLY A 157 52.56 -46.59 -9.85
N ILE A 158 53.74 -45.96 -9.99
CA ILE A 158 53.99 -44.81 -10.88
C ILE A 158 53.59 -45.07 -12.36
N GLY A 159 53.80 -46.29 -12.87
CA GLY A 159 53.57 -46.63 -14.28
C GLY A 159 52.09 -46.81 -14.69
N GLY A 160 51.23 -47.28 -13.79
CA GLY A 160 49.79 -47.43 -14.05
C GLY A 160 48.98 -46.16 -13.77
N PHE A 161 49.47 -45.33 -12.85
CA PHE A 161 48.86 -44.07 -12.44
C PHE A 161 48.67 -43.05 -13.58
N LEU A 162 49.68 -42.91 -14.46
CA LEU A 162 49.66 -41.94 -15.56
C LEU A 162 48.54 -42.20 -16.58
N ARG A 163 48.19 -43.47 -16.82
CA ARG A 163 47.15 -43.84 -17.81
C ARG A 163 45.73 -43.66 -17.24
N GLU A 164 45.55 -43.88 -15.94
CA GLU A 164 44.26 -43.64 -15.24
C GLU A 164 43.98 -42.17 -14.97
N CYS A 165 45.01 -41.37 -14.63
CA CYS A 165 44.87 -39.93 -14.44
C CYS A 165 44.34 -39.22 -15.69
N HIS A 166 44.75 -39.66 -16.88
CA HIS A 166 44.22 -39.14 -18.14
C HIS A 166 42.73 -39.46 -18.33
N LEU A 167 42.28 -40.66 -17.93
CA LEU A 167 40.88 -41.08 -18.02
C LEU A 167 39.99 -40.30 -17.02
N ILE A 168 40.48 -40.11 -15.79
CA ILE A 168 39.78 -39.34 -14.74
C ILE A 168 39.70 -37.85 -15.13
N LEU A 169 40.76 -37.26 -15.69
CA LEU A 169 40.69 -35.88 -16.18
C LEU A 169 39.67 -35.71 -17.32
N SER A 170 39.56 -36.68 -18.24
CA SER A 170 38.56 -36.60 -19.33
C SER A 170 37.12 -36.68 -18.82
N THR A 171 36.83 -37.51 -17.81
CA THR A 171 35.49 -37.59 -17.21
C THR A 171 35.15 -36.40 -16.30
N PHE A 172 36.15 -35.76 -15.68
CA PHE A 172 35.93 -34.60 -14.81
C PHE A 172 35.96 -33.24 -15.53
N THR A 173 36.48 -33.14 -16.74
CA THR A 173 36.47 -31.86 -17.49
C THR A 173 35.26 -31.75 -18.42
N GLY A 174 34.56 -32.85 -18.71
CA GLY A 174 33.44 -32.83 -19.66
C GLY A 174 33.87 -32.36 -21.05
N ILE A 175 35.15 -32.55 -21.37
CA ILE A 175 35.70 -32.33 -22.70
C ILE A 175 35.81 -33.73 -23.31
N GLU A 176 34.89 -34.06 -24.22
CA GLU A 176 35.12 -35.11 -25.22
C GLU A 176 36.20 -34.67 -26.21
#